data_AF-A0A3A4W9L1-F1
#
_entry.id   AF-A0A3A4W9L1-F1
#
_cell.length_a   1.000
_cell.length_b   1.000
_cell.length_c   1.000
_cell.angle_alpha   90.00
_cell.angle_beta   90.00
_cell.angle_gamma   90.00
#
_symmetry.space_group_name_H-M   'P 1'
#
loop_
_entity.id
_entity.type
_entity.pdbx_description
1 polymer ?
#
loop_
_entity_poly.entity_id
_entity_poly.type
_entity_poly.pdbx_seq_one_letter_code
_entity_poly.pdbx_strand_id
1 'polypeptide(L)'
;KSDTGAVSEAVQAQYIGEAYKRLFEEFPYVDALFMYNLRNNEDGGASSWANFGLMHRDFTAKPGYGAFKQAAATYWRTTSISVSPQTIFYGQSATVAVKSARQEETSVTLQALPVRSAAWQDVTSTATNAEGTVSIKVAPRVGTYYRAVLPALQTTTSAVLVKVRVRATAKLNRTSVRRRQTVQLSGRILVAPRGVAMLQQKRGARWVNVRRLRTSSSSTFSLRMRPYRKGRYYFRIVYYGDSSRLGATSRYVGIRVY
;
A
#
# COMPACT_ATOMS: atom_id res chain seq x y z
N LYS A 1 25.84 54.97 -0.02
CA LYS A 1 25.86 53.87 -1.01
C LYS A 1 24.43 53.66 -1.48
N SER A 2 24.13 54.02 -2.73
CA SER A 2 22.83 53.68 -3.34
C SER A 2 22.67 52.17 -3.37
N ASP A 3 21.47 51.69 -3.04
CA ASP A 3 21.10 50.28 -2.87
C ASP A 3 20.97 49.55 -4.22
N THR A 4 21.98 49.66 -5.11
CA THR A 4 21.98 49.08 -6.46
C THR A 4 22.19 47.56 -6.48
N GLY A 5 22.22 46.91 -5.32
CA GLY A 5 22.46 45.46 -5.17
C GLY A 5 21.20 44.59 -5.26
N ALA A 6 20.02 45.19 -5.43
CA ALA A 6 18.77 44.44 -5.53
C ALA A 6 18.57 43.84 -6.94
N VAL A 7 18.28 42.54 -7.01
CA VAL A 7 17.91 41.85 -8.25
C VAL A 7 16.38 41.75 -8.40
N SER A 8 15.90 41.56 -9.64
CA SER A 8 14.46 41.41 -9.92
C SER A 8 13.87 40.18 -9.24
N GLU A 9 12.56 40.17 -9.00
CA GLU A 9 11.90 39.02 -8.35
C GLU A 9 12.03 37.71 -9.15
N ALA A 10 12.13 37.80 -10.47
CA ALA A 10 12.41 36.63 -11.31
C ALA A 10 13.81 36.07 -11.04
N VAL A 11 14.82 36.95 -10.92
CA VAL A 11 16.19 36.54 -10.57
C VAL A 11 16.26 36.01 -9.13
N GLN A 12 15.51 36.61 -8.18
CA GLN A 12 15.38 36.05 -6.83
C GLN A 12 14.81 34.63 -6.86
N ALA A 13 13.79 34.38 -7.70
CA ALA A 13 13.20 33.05 -7.85
C ALA A 13 14.20 32.02 -8.39
N GLN A 14 15.02 32.42 -9.38
CA GLN A 14 16.12 31.59 -9.89
C GLN A 14 17.11 31.25 -8.79
N TYR A 15 17.58 32.25 -8.02
CA TYR A 15 18.54 32.03 -6.94
C TYR A 15 17.99 31.14 -5.83
N ILE A 16 16.70 31.22 -5.51
CA ILE A 16 16.07 30.31 -4.54
C ILE A 16 16.13 28.86 -5.04
N GLY A 17 15.80 28.62 -6.31
CA GLY A 17 15.87 27.28 -6.91
C GLY A 17 17.31 26.74 -6.94
N GLU A 18 18.27 27.57 -7.38
CA GLU A 18 19.70 27.22 -7.40
C GLU A 18 20.26 26.97 -6.00
N ALA A 19 19.89 27.78 -5.01
CA ALA A 19 20.32 27.59 -3.63
C ALA A 19 19.84 26.24 -3.09
N TYR A 20 18.57 25.87 -3.29
CA TYR A 20 18.07 24.55 -2.91
C TYR A 20 18.81 23.42 -3.61
N LYS A 21 18.99 23.52 -4.93
CA LYS A 21 19.72 22.53 -5.71
C LYS A 21 21.12 22.33 -5.16
N ARG A 22 21.89 23.41 -5.04
CA ARG A 22 23.27 23.36 -4.52
C ARG A 22 23.32 22.83 -3.11
N LEU A 23 22.42 23.28 -2.24
CA LEU A 23 22.35 22.80 -0.85
C LEU A 23 22.19 21.28 -0.78
N PHE A 24 21.22 20.71 -1.50
CA PHE A 24 20.90 19.29 -1.40
C PHE A 24 21.71 18.37 -2.34
N GLU A 25 22.41 18.93 -3.34
CA GLU A 25 23.32 18.19 -4.23
C GLU A 25 24.79 18.28 -3.78
N GLU A 26 25.26 19.46 -3.35
CA GLU A 26 26.66 19.67 -2.95
C GLU A 26 26.89 19.42 -1.45
N PHE A 27 25.86 19.60 -0.60
CA PHE A 27 25.97 19.47 0.86
C PHE A 27 25.01 18.39 1.39
N PRO A 28 25.32 17.09 1.16
CA PRO A 28 24.41 15.98 1.50
C PRO A 28 24.10 15.84 2.99
N TYR A 29 24.84 16.52 3.86
CA TYR A 29 24.64 16.58 5.31
C TYR A 29 23.62 17.64 5.75
N VAL A 30 23.10 18.48 4.83
CA VAL A 30 22.09 19.48 5.14
C VAL A 30 20.69 18.87 4.99
N ASP A 31 19.96 18.78 6.10
CA ASP A 31 18.63 18.18 6.16
C ASP A 31 17.49 19.18 5.87
N ALA A 32 17.73 20.48 6.05
CA ALA A 32 16.70 21.50 5.91
C ALA A 32 17.27 22.87 5.50
N LEU A 33 16.47 23.62 4.74
CA LEU A 33 16.66 25.05 4.49
C LEU A 33 15.43 25.80 4.98
N PHE A 34 15.67 26.81 5.82
CA PHE A 34 14.61 27.68 6.33
C PHE A 34 14.76 29.06 5.73
N MET A 35 13.67 29.60 5.21
CA MET A 35 13.63 31.00 4.79
C MET A 35 13.35 31.88 6.00
N TYR A 36 14.24 32.85 6.24
CA TYR A 36 14.19 33.69 7.43
C TYR A 36 12.94 34.60 7.46
N ASN A 37 12.57 35.20 6.32
CA ASN A 37 11.38 36.05 6.20
C ASN A 37 10.40 35.48 5.17
N LEU A 38 9.18 35.15 5.61
CA LEU A 38 8.14 34.68 4.70
C LEU A 38 7.62 35.81 3.79
N ARG A 39 7.53 37.03 4.30
CA ARG A 39 7.01 38.20 3.58
C ARG A 39 7.96 39.39 3.65
N ASN A 40 7.81 40.32 2.71
CA ASN A 40 8.50 41.61 2.74
C ASN A 40 8.11 42.40 4.01
N ASN A 41 9.07 43.15 4.54
CA ASN A 41 8.88 43.98 5.74
C ASN A 41 8.19 45.31 5.41
N GLU A 42 8.32 45.79 4.17
CA GLU A 42 7.78 47.07 3.70
C GLU A 42 7.18 46.95 2.29
N ASP A 43 6.34 47.92 1.93
CA ASP A 43 5.75 48.05 0.59
C ASP A 43 6.65 48.91 -0.30
N GLY A 44 7.05 48.39 -1.46
CA GLY A 44 7.81 49.16 -2.45
C GLY A 44 9.13 49.77 -1.95
N GLY A 45 9.71 49.21 -0.88
CA GLY A 45 10.81 49.83 -0.15
C GLY A 45 12.06 50.00 -1.00
N ALA A 46 12.62 51.21 -0.99
CA ALA A 46 13.91 51.55 -1.60
C ALA A 46 15.10 50.82 -0.94
N SER A 47 14.88 50.19 0.22
CA SER A 47 15.85 49.35 0.89
C SER A 47 15.79 47.92 0.37
N SER A 48 16.92 47.42 -0.13
CA SER A 48 17.06 46.03 -0.60
C SER A 48 16.71 45.00 0.48
N TRP A 49 16.93 45.35 1.76
CA TRP A 49 16.68 44.52 2.93
C TRP A 49 15.20 44.26 3.23
N ALA A 50 14.31 45.15 2.81
CA ALA A 50 12.87 45.00 3.05
C ALA A 50 12.21 43.99 2.08
N ASN A 51 12.91 43.59 1.02
CA ASN A 51 12.33 42.89 -0.14
C ASN A 51 12.73 41.41 -0.27
N PHE A 52 13.36 40.82 0.76
CA PHE A 52 13.81 39.42 0.76
C PHE A 52 12.72 38.38 1.06
N GLY A 53 11.46 38.80 1.25
CA GLY A 53 10.36 37.87 1.49
C GLY A 53 10.05 37.00 0.27
N LEU A 54 9.48 35.82 0.53
CA LEU A 54 8.86 34.98 -0.51
C LEU A 54 7.51 35.56 -0.98
N MET A 55 6.86 36.35 -0.12
CA MET A 55 5.60 37.03 -0.40
C MET A 55 5.79 38.54 -0.32
N HIS A 56 4.93 39.28 -1.01
CA HIS A 56 4.75 40.70 -0.76
C HIS A 56 4.15 40.93 0.63
N ARG A 57 4.15 42.17 1.11
CA ARG A 57 3.69 42.51 2.47
C ARG A 57 2.21 42.16 2.70
N ASP A 58 1.41 42.27 1.65
CA ASP A 58 -0.02 41.93 1.57
C ASP A 58 -0.29 40.43 1.42
N PHE A 59 0.75 39.59 1.53
CA PHE A 59 0.73 38.14 1.37
C PHE A 59 0.46 37.64 -0.05
N THR A 60 0.43 38.52 -1.05
CA THR A 60 0.45 38.06 -2.44
C THR A 60 1.78 37.38 -2.74
N ALA A 61 1.73 36.27 -3.47
CA ALA A 61 2.90 35.43 -3.71
C ALA A 61 3.84 36.08 -4.74
N LYS A 62 5.13 36.22 -4.41
CA LYS A 62 6.16 36.57 -5.40
C LYS A 62 6.53 35.32 -6.21
N PRO A 63 7.15 35.47 -7.40
CA PRO A 63 7.74 34.34 -8.13
C PRO A 63 8.65 33.45 -7.27
N GLY A 64 9.39 34.05 -6.33
CA GLY A 64 10.23 33.34 -5.37
C GLY A 64 9.48 32.33 -4.50
N TYR A 65 8.23 32.58 -4.12
CA TYR A 65 7.41 31.59 -3.39
C TYR A 65 7.10 30.35 -4.23
N GLY A 66 6.80 30.54 -5.52
CA GLY A 66 6.60 29.44 -6.47
C GLY A 66 7.87 28.60 -6.63
N ALA A 67 9.01 29.26 -6.85
CA ALA A 67 10.31 28.60 -6.95
C ALA A 67 10.69 27.85 -5.67
N PHE A 68 10.48 28.46 -4.50
CA PHE A 68 10.67 27.82 -3.20
C PHE A 68 9.84 26.53 -3.08
N LYS A 69 8.54 26.58 -3.39
CA LYS A 69 7.66 25.40 -3.32
C LYS A 69 8.11 24.29 -4.26
N GLN A 70 8.45 24.64 -5.50
CA GLN A 70 8.92 23.68 -6.50
C GLN A 70 10.23 23.04 -6.06
N ALA A 71 11.21 23.85 -5.64
CA ALA A 71 12.50 23.37 -5.19
C ALA A 71 12.39 22.50 -3.93
N ALA A 72 11.57 22.91 -2.95
CA ALA A 72 11.28 22.08 -1.79
C ALA A 72 10.66 20.74 -2.20
N ALA A 73 9.67 20.71 -3.09
CA ALA A 73 9.08 19.45 -3.54
C ALA A 73 10.07 18.53 -4.28
N THR A 74 11.03 19.11 -5.02
CA THR A 74 12.04 18.36 -5.77
C THR A 74 13.17 17.85 -4.88
N TYR A 75 13.68 18.69 -3.98
CA TYR A 75 14.93 18.44 -3.26
C TYR A 75 14.74 18.05 -1.80
N TRP A 76 13.60 18.38 -1.19
CA TRP A 76 13.32 17.95 0.19
C TRP A 76 13.16 16.44 0.23
N ARG A 77 14.08 15.79 0.93
CA ARG A 77 14.09 14.34 1.05
C ARG A 77 13.23 13.94 2.24
N THR A 78 12.18 13.16 1.97
CA THR A 78 11.30 12.64 3.01
C THR A 78 11.44 11.14 3.11
N THR A 79 11.48 10.64 4.34
CA THR A 79 11.39 9.21 4.58
C THR A 79 10.02 8.70 4.15
N SER A 80 9.99 7.65 3.33
CA SER A 80 8.75 7.08 2.79
C SER A 80 8.80 5.56 2.77
N ILE A 81 7.62 4.96 2.74
CA ILE A 81 7.42 3.52 2.62
C ILE A 81 6.35 3.27 1.57
N SER A 82 6.56 2.24 0.75
CA SER A 82 5.59 1.78 -0.23
C SER A 82 5.59 0.26 -0.30
N VAL A 83 4.55 -0.32 -0.89
CA VAL A 83 4.45 -1.77 -1.04
C VAL A 83 3.90 -2.15 -2.39
N SER A 84 4.50 -3.15 -3.02
CA SER A 84 4.07 -3.68 -4.31
C SER A 84 4.20 -5.22 -4.37
N PRO A 85 3.15 -5.95 -4.78
CA PRO A 85 1.77 -5.48 -4.94
C PRO A 85 1.07 -5.27 -3.58
N GLN A 86 0.08 -4.37 -3.52
CA GLN A 86 -0.75 -4.14 -2.32
C GLN A 86 -1.73 -5.28 -2.00
N THR A 87 -2.03 -6.14 -2.99
CA THR A 87 -2.87 -7.32 -2.80
C THR A 87 -2.16 -8.55 -3.33
N ILE A 88 -2.02 -9.55 -2.47
CA ILE A 88 -1.40 -10.84 -2.79
C ILE A 88 -2.37 -11.99 -2.54
N PHE A 89 -2.24 -13.08 -3.27
CA PHE A 89 -2.86 -14.34 -2.84
C PHE A 89 -2.06 -14.93 -1.67
N TYR A 90 -2.74 -15.67 -0.80
CA TYR A 90 -2.08 -16.42 0.25
C TYR A 90 -0.94 -17.30 -0.31
N GLY A 91 0.21 -17.26 0.36
CA GLY A 91 1.44 -17.94 -0.03
C GLY A 91 2.30 -17.18 -1.04
N GLN A 92 1.85 -16.03 -1.55
CA GLN A 92 2.68 -15.12 -2.32
C GLN A 92 3.38 -14.10 -1.40
N SER A 93 4.24 -13.28 -1.97
CA SER A 93 4.98 -12.23 -1.28
C SER A 93 4.70 -10.87 -1.92
N ALA A 94 4.88 -9.82 -1.11
CA ALA A 94 5.00 -8.44 -1.57
C ALA A 94 6.39 -7.91 -1.23
N THR A 95 6.80 -6.83 -1.89
CA THR A 95 8.02 -6.10 -1.58
C THR A 95 7.64 -4.78 -0.91
N VAL A 96 8.16 -4.56 0.29
CA VAL A 96 8.11 -3.30 1.00
C VAL A 96 9.37 -2.52 0.66
N ALA A 97 9.21 -1.36 0.02
CA ALA A 97 10.31 -0.47 -0.29
C ALA A 97 10.31 0.69 0.71
N VAL A 98 11.46 0.95 1.33
CA VAL A 98 11.68 2.07 2.24
C VAL A 98 12.72 2.99 1.60
N LYS A 99 12.44 4.29 1.62
CA LYS A 99 13.38 5.34 1.24
C LYS A 99 13.61 6.23 2.44
N SER A 100 14.86 6.38 2.86
CA SER A 100 15.33 7.28 3.89
C SER A 100 15.38 8.72 3.35
N ALA A 101 15.26 9.69 4.24
CA ALA A 101 15.56 11.08 3.92
C ALA A 101 17.06 11.29 3.63
N ARG A 102 17.94 10.46 4.20
CA ARG A 102 19.39 10.52 3.97
C ARG A 102 19.84 9.57 2.87
N GLN A 103 20.79 10.03 2.04
CA GLN A 103 21.50 9.20 1.05
C GLN A 103 22.77 8.63 1.68
N GLU A 104 22.57 7.76 2.66
CA GLU A 104 23.62 7.02 3.30
C GLU A 104 23.03 5.71 3.86
N GLU A 105 23.92 4.81 4.25
CA GLU A 105 23.52 3.60 4.96
C GLU A 105 22.91 3.96 6.32
N THR A 106 21.60 3.73 6.45
CA THR A 106 20.80 4.06 7.64
C THR A 106 20.13 2.80 8.13
N SER A 107 20.21 2.50 9.43
CA SER A 107 19.50 1.35 10.01
C SER A 107 17.98 1.54 9.92
N VAL A 108 17.30 0.49 9.45
CA VAL A 108 15.85 0.40 9.26
C VAL A 108 15.32 -0.86 9.94
N THR A 109 14.37 -0.69 10.85
CA THR A 109 13.57 -1.80 11.40
C THR A 109 12.20 -1.80 10.75
N LEU A 110 11.89 -2.87 10.02
CA LEU A 110 10.56 -3.08 9.47
C LEU A 110 9.67 -3.71 10.54
N GLN A 111 8.58 -3.03 10.87
CA GLN A 111 7.57 -3.53 11.80
C GLN A 111 6.29 -3.95 11.06
N ALA A 112 5.62 -4.97 11.60
CA ALA A 112 4.34 -5.47 11.12
C ALA A 112 3.27 -5.42 12.21
N LEU A 113 2.05 -5.08 11.79
CA LEU A 113 0.84 -5.18 12.60
C LEU A 113 -0.19 -6.00 11.80
N PRO A 114 -0.27 -7.32 12.02
CA PRO A 114 -1.34 -8.14 11.46
C PRO A 114 -2.70 -7.58 11.85
N VAL A 115 -3.67 -7.59 10.94
CA VAL A 115 -5.03 -7.11 11.22
C VAL A 115 -5.62 -7.93 12.37
N ARG A 116 -6.11 -7.24 13.41
CA ARG A 116 -6.55 -7.76 14.73
C ARG A 116 -5.44 -8.07 15.74
N SER A 117 -4.17 -7.80 15.43
CA SER A 117 -3.13 -7.72 16.45
C SER A 117 -3.27 -6.40 17.22
N ALA A 118 -2.87 -6.40 18.49
CA ALA A 118 -2.85 -5.21 19.33
C ALA A 118 -1.49 -4.47 19.30
N ALA A 119 -0.42 -5.15 18.86
CA ALA A 119 0.94 -4.62 18.93
C ALA A 119 1.71 -4.80 17.62
N TRP A 120 2.54 -3.81 17.32
CA TRP A 120 3.57 -3.87 16.29
C TRP A 120 4.65 -4.86 16.71
N GLN A 121 5.16 -5.61 15.73
CA GLN A 121 6.23 -6.59 15.92
C GLN A 121 7.32 -6.35 14.91
N ASP A 122 8.57 -6.51 15.33
CA ASP A 122 9.71 -6.41 14.43
C ASP A 122 9.72 -7.62 13.49
N VAL A 123 9.77 -7.34 12.19
CA VAL A 123 9.88 -8.35 11.13
C VAL A 123 11.34 -8.64 10.85
N THR A 124 12.11 -7.57 10.68
CA THR A 124 13.54 -7.61 10.38
C THR A 124 14.15 -6.23 10.63
N SER A 125 15.45 -6.23 10.90
CA SER A 125 16.28 -5.03 10.95
C SER A 125 17.37 -5.17 9.90
N THR A 126 17.56 -4.12 9.09
CA THR A 126 18.52 -4.06 8.00
C THR A 126 19.00 -2.61 7.85
N ALA A 127 19.79 -2.30 6.83
CA ALA A 127 20.20 -0.95 6.52
C ALA A 127 19.82 -0.57 5.09
N THR A 128 19.66 0.72 4.83
CA THR A 128 19.58 1.24 3.47
C THR A 128 20.91 1.14 2.76
N ASN A 129 20.90 1.14 1.43
CA ASN A 129 22.12 1.33 0.64
C ASN A 129 22.62 2.78 0.68
N ALA A 130 23.71 3.06 -0.04
CA ALA A 130 24.29 4.41 -0.18
C ALA A 130 23.27 5.43 -0.72
N GLU A 131 22.28 5.01 -1.51
CA GLU A 131 21.22 5.88 -2.01
C GLU A 131 20.06 6.08 -1.01
N GLY A 132 20.15 5.52 0.20
CA GLY A 132 19.11 5.65 1.22
C GLY A 132 17.88 4.78 0.95
N THR A 133 18.01 3.67 0.23
CA THR A 133 16.88 2.79 -0.12
C THR A 133 17.08 1.36 0.38
N VAL A 134 15.98 0.67 0.69
CA VAL A 134 15.99 -0.78 0.96
C VAL A 134 14.68 -1.43 0.49
N SER A 135 14.78 -2.66 -0.01
CA SER A 135 13.64 -3.47 -0.45
C SER A 135 13.56 -4.77 0.35
N ILE A 136 12.45 -4.98 1.03
CA ILE A 136 12.25 -6.12 1.95
C ILE A 136 11.08 -6.96 1.45
N LYS A 137 11.32 -8.25 1.23
CA LYS A 137 10.29 -9.20 0.81
C LYS A 137 9.51 -9.70 2.02
N VAL A 138 8.18 -9.60 1.97
CA VAL A 138 7.27 -10.03 3.05
C VAL A 138 6.20 -10.99 2.53
N ALA A 139 5.80 -11.98 3.33
CA ALA A 139 4.79 -12.99 2.96
C ALA A 139 3.74 -13.16 4.07
N PRO A 140 2.89 -12.14 4.32
CA PRO A 140 1.92 -12.21 5.41
C PRO A 140 0.82 -13.25 5.17
N ARG A 141 0.32 -13.86 6.24
CA ARG A 141 -0.79 -14.86 6.20
C ARG A 141 -2.19 -14.23 6.24
N VAL A 142 -2.27 -13.00 6.71
CA VAL A 142 -3.49 -12.18 6.83
C VAL A 142 -3.16 -10.77 6.34
N GLY A 143 -4.16 -9.91 6.19
CA GLY A 143 -3.90 -8.49 5.99
C GLY A 143 -2.97 -7.96 7.09
N THR A 144 -1.93 -7.23 6.71
CA THR A 144 -0.89 -6.77 7.63
C THR A 144 -0.47 -5.36 7.26
N TYR A 145 -0.48 -4.46 8.24
CA TYR A 145 0.12 -3.14 8.12
C TYR A 145 1.63 -3.23 8.33
N TYR A 146 2.40 -2.47 7.57
CA TYR A 146 3.85 -2.36 7.71
C TYR A 146 4.24 -0.91 7.90
N ARG A 147 5.22 -0.66 8.75
CA ARG A 147 5.87 0.65 8.92
C ARG A 147 7.37 0.46 9.09
N ALA A 148 8.15 1.46 8.76
CA ALA A 148 9.59 1.47 8.95
C ALA A 148 9.93 2.41 10.11
N VAL A 149 10.76 1.93 11.03
CA VAL A 149 11.36 2.72 12.11
C VAL A 149 12.81 2.96 11.73
N LEU A 150 13.24 4.22 11.71
CA LEU A 150 14.62 4.62 11.39
C LEU A 150 15.19 5.35 12.62
N PRO A 151 15.84 4.64 13.56
CA PRO A 151 16.26 5.21 14.84
C PRO A 151 17.23 6.38 14.70
N ALA A 152 18.17 6.29 13.75
CA ALA A 152 19.15 7.35 13.50
C ALA A 152 18.50 8.68 13.07
N LEU A 153 17.30 8.63 12.49
CA LEU A 153 16.51 9.80 12.10
C LEU A 153 15.40 10.14 13.10
N GLN A 154 15.27 9.37 14.19
CA GLN A 154 14.18 9.46 15.16
C GLN A 154 12.79 9.49 14.50
N THR A 155 12.62 8.79 13.38
CA THR A 155 11.40 8.85 12.57
C THR A 155 10.77 7.48 12.38
N THR A 156 9.44 7.48 12.26
CA THR A 156 8.65 6.29 11.91
C THR A 156 7.74 6.66 10.76
N THR A 157 7.73 5.84 9.72
CA THR A 157 6.89 6.10 8.55
C THR A 157 5.41 5.86 8.83
N SER A 158 4.54 6.46 8.00
CA SER A 158 3.13 6.08 7.95
C SER A 158 2.97 4.61 7.55
N ALA A 159 1.95 3.93 8.05
CA ALA A 159 1.74 2.51 7.79
C ALA A 159 1.15 2.25 6.39
N VAL A 160 1.64 1.21 5.71
CA VAL A 160 1.09 0.69 4.44
C VAL A 160 0.49 -0.69 4.62
N LEU A 161 -0.65 -0.96 3.97
CA LEU A 161 -1.39 -2.22 4.12
C LEU A 161 -1.10 -3.18 2.96
N VAL A 162 -0.68 -4.40 3.30
CA VAL A 162 -0.73 -5.55 2.37
C VAL A 162 -2.00 -6.33 2.64
N LYS A 163 -2.87 -6.42 1.64
CA LYS A 163 -4.11 -7.23 1.69
C LYS A 163 -3.81 -8.65 1.23
N VAL A 164 -4.30 -9.64 1.99
CA VAL A 164 -4.15 -11.06 1.64
C VAL A 164 -5.49 -11.62 1.17
N ARG A 165 -5.51 -12.14 -0.05
CA ARG A 165 -6.64 -12.85 -0.65
C ARG A 165 -6.49 -14.36 -0.47
N VAL A 166 -7.53 -15.03 0.00
CA VAL A 166 -7.50 -16.49 0.14
C VAL A 166 -7.50 -17.20 -1.22
N ARG A 167 -7.27 -18.52 -1.22
CA ARG A 167 -7.47 -19.37 -2.41
C ARG A 167 -8.57 -20.38 -2.15
N ALA A 168 -9.55 -20.47 -3.05
CA ALA A 168 -10.67 -21.41 -2.96
C ALA A 168 -10.59 -22.47 -4.06
N THR A 169 -10.72 -23.73 -3.68
CA THR A 169 -10.77 -24.88 -4.61
C THR A 169 -12.05 -25.67 -4.41
N ALA A 170 -12.50 -26.33 -5.47
CA ALA A 170 -13.67 -27.19 -5.47
C ALA A 170 -13.43 -28.36 -6.43
N LYS A 171 -13.77 -29.57 -6.00
CA LYS A 171 -13.67 -30.80 -6.79
C LYS A 171 -14.86 -31.71 -6.50
N LEU A 172 -15.39 -32.33 -7.55
CA LEU A 172 -16.39 -33.39 -7.45
C LEU A 172 -15.68 -34.74 -7.48
N ASN A 173 -16.18 -35.71 -6.71
CA ASN A 173 -15.70 -37.09 -6.83
C ASN A 173 -16.22 -37.78 -8.11
N ARG A 174 -17.32 -37.28 -8.69
CA ARG A 174 -17.92 -37.76 -9.95
C ARG A 174 -18.48 -36.59 -10.75
N THR A 175 -18.23 -36.57 -12.05
CA THR A 175 -18.74 -35.53 -12.97
C THR A 175 -19.95 -35.98 -13.79
N SER A 176 -20.33 -37.26 -13.69
CA SER A 176 -21.53 -37.83 -14.30
C SER A 176 -22.20 -38.79 -13.32
N VAL A 177 -23.51 -38.66 -13.10
CA VAL A 177 -24.28 -39.48 -12.15
C VAL A 177 -25.70 -39.75 -12.64
N ARG A 178 -26.30 -40.86 -12.21
CA ARG A 178 -27.74 -41.09 -12.39
C ARG A 178 -28.55 -40.13 -11.52
N ARG A 179 -29.77 -39.82 -11.94
CA ARG A 179 -30.74 -39.10 -11.09
C ARG A 179 -30.82 -39.72 -9.68
N ARG A 180 -30.89 -38.87 -8.65
CA ARG A 180 -30.95 -39.25 -7.22
C ARG A 180 -29.70 -39.98 -6.70
N GLN A 181 -28.63 -40.11 -7.48
CA GLN A 181 -27.36 -40.61 -6.97
C GLN A 181 -26.60 -39.51 -6.22
N THR A 182 -25.96 -39.87 -5.11
CA THR A 182 -25.19 -38.91 -4.30
C THR A 182 -23.80 -38.67 -4.92
N VAL A 183 -23.44 -37.39 -5.04
CA VAL A 183 -22.11 -36.92 -5.39
C VAL A 183 -21.50 -36.16 -4.21
N GLN A 184 -20.19 -36.21 -4.07
CA GLN A 184 -19.45 -35.47 -3.06
C GLN A 184 -18.70 -34.31 -3.72
N LEU A 185 -18.99 -33.09 -3.26
CA LEU A 185 -18.23 -31.89 -3.56
C LEU A 185 -17.31 -31.61 -2.38
N SER A 186 -16.02 -31.44 -2.63
CA SER A 186 -15.01 -31.17 -1.59
C SER A 186 -14.03 -30.12 -2.06
N GLY A 187 -13.29 -29.53 -1.13
CA GLY A 187 -12.28 -28.53 -1.46
C GLY A 187 -11.67 -27.87 -0.24
N ARG A 188 -10.95 -26.77 -0.50
CA ARG A 188 -10.25 -25.97 0.52
C ARG A 188 -10.48 -24.49 0.28
N ILE A 189 -10.51 -23.72 1.36
CA ILE A 189 -10.45 -22.25 1.33
C ILE A 189 -9.26 -21.85 2.20
N LEU A 190 -8.08 -21.72 1.61
CA LEU A 190 -6.82 -21.58 2.35
C LEU A 190 -6.88 -20.42 3.34
N VAL A 191 -6.44 -20.68 4.57
CA VAL A 191 -6.43 -19.72 5.70
C VAL A 191 -7.80 -19.17 6.05
N ALA A 192 -8.87 -19.93 5.81
CA ALA A 192 -10.18 -19.64 6.36
C ALA A 192 -10.60 -20.77 7.31
N PRO A 193 -9.90 -21.01 8.44
CA PRO A 193 -10.32 -22.02 9.41
C PRO A 193 -11.66 -21.61 10.02
N ARG A 194 -12.63 -22.54 10.06
CA ARG A 194 -13.99 -22.25 10.54
C ARG A 194 -14.67 -21.08 9.80
N GLY A 195 -14.20 -20.74 8.60
CA GLY A 195 -14.74 -19.70 7.73
C GLY A 195 -16.06 -20.10 7.11
N VAL A 196 -16.90 -19.11 6.83
CA VAL A 196 -18.22 -19.31 6.21
C VAL A 196 -18.13 -19.06 4.71
N ALA A 197 -18.58 -20.01 3.91
CA ALA A 197 -18.64 -19.91 2.46
C ALA A 197 -20.02 -20.28 1.93
N MET A 198 -20.27 -19.90 0.68
CA MET A 198 -21.49 -20.24 -0.04
C MET A 198 -21.17 -21.17 -1.20
N LEU A 199 -21.92 -22.26 -1.31
CA LEU A 199 -22.09 -22.99 -2.56
C LEU A 199 -23.04 -22.20 -3.44
N GLN A 200 -22.57 -21.83 -4.63
CA GLN A 200 -23.39 -21.24 -5.67
C GLN A 200 -23.65 -22.23 -6.78
N GLN A 201 -24.86 -22.21 -7.33
CA GLN A 201 -25.25 -22.95 -8.52
C GLN A 201 -25.53 -21.97 -9.66
N LYS A 202 -25.07 -22.30 -10.86
CA LYS A 202 -25.45 -21.55 -12.06
C LYS A 202 -26.90 -21.87 -12.43
N ARG A 203 -27.74 -20.83 -12.54
CA ARG A 203 -29.14 -20.89 -12.99
C ARG A 203 -29.32 -19.88 -14.13
N GLY A 204 -29.39 -20.39 -15.36
CA GLY A 204 -29.31 -19.54 -16.56
C GLY A 204 -27.99 -18.77 -16.61
N ALA A 205 -28.07 -17.45 -16.74
CA ALA A 205 -26.92 -16.55 -16.75
C ALA A 205 -26.38 -16.20 -15.34
N ARG A 206 -27.14 -16.47 -14.27
CA ARG A 206 -26.82 -15.99 -12.92
C ARG A 206 -26.26 -17.10 -12.02
N TRP A 207 -25.44 -16.71 -11.04
CA TRP A 207 -25.01 -17.57 -9.95
C TRP A 207 -25.86 -17.30 -8.71
N VAL A 208 -26.47 -18.35 -8.14
CA VAL A 208 -27.39 -18.23 -7.00
C VAL A 208 -26.82 -19.01 -5.82
N ASN A 209 -26.84 -18.43 -4.62
CA ASN A 209 -26.49 -19.12 -3.38
C ASN A 209 -27.49 -20.24 -3.13
N VAL A 210 -27.02 -21.48 -3.05
CA VAL A 210 -27.88 -22.66 -2.82
C VAL A 210 -27.61 -23.34 -1.49
N ARG A 211 -26.44 -23.13 -0.89
CA ARG A 211 -26.12 -23.70 0.42
C ARG A 211 -25.02 -22.91 1.12
N ARG A 212 -25.21 -22.63 2.40
CA ARG A 212 -24.15 -22.14 3.29
C ARG A 212 -23.35 -23.32 3.82
N LEU A 213 -22.03 -23.17 3.89
CA LEU A 213 -21.13 -24.17 4.48
C LEU A 213 -20.07 -23.50 5.35
N ARG A 214 -19.55 -24.26 6.29
CA ARG A 214 -18.43 -23.84 7.14
C ARG A 214 -17.24 -24.76 6.86
N THR A 215 -16.06 -24.20 6.75
CA THR A 215 -14.83 -24.98 6.65
C THR A 215 -14.46 -25.57 8.02
N SER A 216 -13.69 -26.65 8.00
CA SER A 216 -13.06 -27.23 9.19
C SER A 216 -11.99 -26.31 9.79
N SER A 217 -11.40 -26.72 10.91
CA SER A 217 -10.18 -26.10 11.45
C SER A 217 -9.00 -26.15 10.47
N SER A 218 -8.94 -27.16 9.61
CA SER A 218 -7.94 -27.29 8.55
C SER A 218 -8.34 -26.62 7.23
N SER A 219 -9.33 -25.72 7.26
CA SER A 219 -9.77 -24.95 6.09
C SER A 219 -10.31 -25.80 4.92
N THR A 220 -10.78 -27.02 5.21
CA THR A 220 -11.38 -27.95 4.24
C THR A 220 -12.90 -27.95 4.34
N PHE A 221 -13.57 -28.35 3.27
CA PHE A 221 -15.01 -28.63 3.32
C PHE A 221 -15.35 -29.88 2.51
N SER A 222 -16.46 -30.51 2.87
CA SER A 222 -17.04 -31.62 2.13
C SER A 222 -18.55 -31.59 2.27
N LEU A 223 -19.26 -31.76 1.16
CA LEU A 223 -20.71 -31.77 1.13
C LEU A 223 -21.22 -32.83 0.15
N ARG A 224 -22.27 -33.52 0.58
CA ARG A 224 -23.02 -34.45 -0.26
C ARG A 224 -24.13 -33.68 -0.99
N MET A 225 -24.27 -33.93 -2.29
CA MET A 225 -25.33 -33.39 -3.13
C MET A 225 -26.07 -34.54 -3.81
N ARG A 226 -27.38 -34.36 -4.00
CA ARG A 226 -28.25 -35.36 -4.64
C ARG A 226 -29.11 -34.66 -5.70
N PRO A 227 -28.66 -34.56 -6.96
CA PRO A 227 -29.45 -33.92 -8.00
C PRO A 227 -30.68 -34.77 -8.37
N TYR A 228 -31.83 -34.10 -8.48
CA TYR A 228 -33.13 -34.74 -8.72
C TYR A 228 -33.62 -34.66 -10.16
N ARG A 229 -33.10 -33.75 -10.98
CA ARG A 229 -33.51 -33.61 -12.39
C ARG A 229 -32.32 -33.91 -13.30
N LYS A 230 -32.61 -34.37 -14.52
CA LYS A 230 -31.60 -34.57 -15.56
C LYS A 230 -31.06 -33.22 -16.04
N GLY A 231 -29.85 -33.21 -16.56
CA GLY A 231 -29.23 -32.01 -17.14
C GLY A 231 -27.81 -31.76 -16.67
N ARG A 232 -27.30 -30.56 -16.97
CA ARG A 232 -25.96 -30.12 -16.58
C ARG A 232 -26.07 -29.07 -15.48
N TYR A 233 -25.33 -29.27 -14.40
CA TYR A 233 -25.27 -28.33 -13.28
C TYR A 233 -23.84 -27.84 -13.10
N TYR A 234 -23.70 -26.55 -12.83
CA TYR A 234 -22.41 -25.94 -12.53
C TYR A 234 -22.44 -25.35 -11.14
N PHE A 235 -21.40 -25.65 -10.37
CA PHE A 235 -21.25 -25.23 -8.99
C PHE A 235 -19.93 -24.50 -8.78
N ARG A 236 -19.91 -23.51 -7.89
CA ARG A 236 -18.67 -22.88 -7.42
C ARG A 236 -18.78 -22.56 -5.94
N ILE A 237 -17.64 -22.36 -5.30
CA ILE A 237 -17.53 -21.97 -3.91
C ILE A 237 -17.13 -20.50 -3.84
N VAL A 238 -17.84 -19.72 -3.04
CA VAL A 238 -17.55 -18.32 -2.81
C VAL A 238 -17.30 -18.09 -1.31
N TYR A 239 -16.10 -17.61 -1.00
CA TYR A 239 -15.76 -17.01 0.28
C TYR A 239 -15.77 -15.50 0.10
N TYR A 240 -16.61 -14.77 0.85
CA TYR A 240 -16.69 -13.31 0.70
C TYR A 240 -15.56 -12.55 1.39
N GLY A 241 -14.80 -13.23 2.26
CA GLY A 241 -13.77 -12.60 3.07
C GLY A 241 -14.21 -12.42 4.51
N ASP A 242 -13.29 -11.89 5.30
CA ASP A 242 -13.50 -11.42 6.67
C ASP A 242 -12.71 -10.11 6.85
N SER A 243 -12.68 -9.55 8.07
CA SER A 243 -11.97 -8.30 8.29
C SER A 243 -10.44 -8.39 8.11
N SER A 244 -9.86 -9.59 8.12
CA SER A 244 -8.41 -9.80 7.96
C SER A 244 -8.04 -10.44 6.63
N ARG A 245 -8.99 -10.89 5.81
CA ARG A 245 -8.71 -11.59 4.54
C ARG A 245 -9.73 -11.25 3.47
N LEU A 246 -9.25 -11.04 2.25
CA LEU A 246 -10.11 -10.86 1.09
C LEU A 246 -10.69 -12.20 0.61
N GLY A 247 -11.93 -12.12 0.12
CA GLY A 247 -12.67 -13.24 -0.44
C GLY A 247 -12.06 -13.86 -1.69
N ALA A 248 -12.49 -15.08 -2.01
CA ALA A 248 -12.14 -15.76 -3.24
C ALA A 248 -13.29 -16.60 -3.78
N THR A 249 -13.30 -16.78 -5.09
CA THR A 249 -14.22 -17.67 -5.79
C THR A 249 -13.43 -18.82 -6.41
N SER A 250 -13.87 -20.05 -6.21
CA SER A 250 -13.26 -21.22 -6.86
C SER A 250 -13.54 -21.21 -8.36
N ARG A 251 -12.73 -21.95 -9.13
CA ARG A 251 -13.17 -22.42 -10.45
C ARG A 251 -14.48 -23.20 -10.28
N TYR A 252 -15.36 -23.12 -11.29
CA TYR A 252 -16.59 -23.89 -11.26
C TYR A 252 -16.32 -25.36 -11.60
N VAL A 253 -17.18 -26.24 -11.10
CA VAL A 253 -17.21 -27.66 -11.41
C VAL A 253 -18.55 -28.03 -12.02
N GLY A 254 -18.55 -28.92 -12.99
CA GLY A 254 -19.74 -29.37 -13.71
C GLY A 254 -20.13 -30.80 -13.35
N ILE A 255 -21.42 -31.07 -13.21
CA ILE A 255 -21.98 -32.43 -13.12
C ILE A 255 -23.07 -32.63 -14.16
N ARG A 256 -22.97 -33.74 -14.90
CA ARG A 256 -23.99 -34.24 -15.82
C ARG A 256 -24.87 -35.26 -15.09
N VAL A 257 -26.19 -35.12 -15.22
CA VAL A 257 -27.18 -36.01 -14.61
C VAL A 257 -28.01 -36.65 -15.71
N TYR A 258 -27.97 -37.99 -15.79
CA TYR A 258 -28.66 -38.79 -16.80
C TYR A 258 -29.71 -39.73 -16.22
#